data_AF-A0A357D1Q7-F1
#
_entry.id   AF-A0A357D1Q7-F1
#
_cell.length_a   1.000
_cell.length_b   1.000
_cell.length_c   1.000
_cell.angle_alpha   90.00
_cell.angle_beta   90.00
_cell.angle_gamma   90.00
#
_symmetry.space_group_name_H-M   'P 1'
#
loop_
_entity.id
_entity.type
_entity.pdbx_description
1 polymer ?
#
loop_
_entity_poly.entity_id
_entity_poly.type
_entity_poly.pdbx_seq_one_letter_code
_entity_poly.pdbx_strand_id
1 'polypeptide(L)'
;MKRCGKNIITLAFFLLTVFFCGCEQEKETDTFYAMGSYIQVTIYDVDSTLLETIKTDIKNVEEKISHRVENSYIYSLNKEKTATFDTETYNMLYEAVEFC
;
A
#
# COMPACT_ATOMS: atom_id res chain seq x y z
N MET A 1 48.79 -15.83 36.70
CA MET A 1 47.92 -16.23 35.56
C MET A 1 46.46 -15.86 35.85
N LYS A 2 45.99 -14.67 35.49
CA LYS A 2 44.53 -14.29 35.56
C LYS A 2 44.12 -13.32 34.44
N ARG A 3 44.72 -13.43 33.25
CA ARG A 3 44.35 -12.62 32.07
C ARG A 3 43.38 -13.32 31.10
N CYS A 4 43.16 -14.63 31.24
CA CYS A 4 42.37 -15.41 30.28
C CYS A 4 40.84 -15.22 30.41
N GLY A 5 40.33 -14.95 31.62
CA GLY A 5 38.88 -14.78 31.85
C GLY A 5 38.31 -13.42 31.43
N LYS A 6 39.14 -12.36 31.42
CA LYS A 6 38.69 -11.01 31.09
C LYS A 6 38.34 -10.86 29.60
N ASN A 7 39.08 -11.55 28.72
CA ASN A 7 38.89 -11.51 27.26
C ASN A 7 37.65 -12.31 26.80
N ILE A 8 37.29 -13.39 27.51
CA ILE A 8 36.12 -14.20 27.19
C ILE A 8 34.82 -13.43 27.49
N ILE A 9 34.79 -12.67 28.58
CA ILE A 9 33.63 -11.84 28.95
C ILE A 9 33.42 -10.72 27.91
N THR A 10 34.49 -10.08 27.42
CA THR A 10 34.39 -9.04 26.39
C THR A 10 33.93 -9.59 25.05
N LEU A 11 34.40 -10.78 24.66
CA LEU A 11 33.99 -11.45 23.43
C LEU A 11 32.51 -11.88 23.48
N ALA A 12 32.05 -12.38 24.62
CA ALA A 12 30.65 -12.74 24.83
C ALA A 12 29.73 -11.51 24.74
N PHE A 13 30.16 -10.36 25.27
CA PHE A 13 29.39 -9.12 25.19
C PHE A 13 29.29 -8.58 23.76
N PHE A 14 30.37 -8.69 22.98
CA PHE A 14 30.41 -8.27 21.57
C PHE A 14 29.55 -9.17 20.66
N LEU A 15 29.53 -10.48 20.92
CA LEU A 15 28.64 -11.42 20.22
C LEU A 15 27.16 -11.17 20.55
N LEU A 16 26.85 -10.75 21.78
CA LEU A 16 25.49 -10.41 22.19
C LEU A 16 24.96 -9.18 21.44
N THR A 17 25.80 -8.15 21.24
CA THR A 17 25.37 -6.92 20.55
C THR A 17 25.11 -7.12 19.07
N VAL A 18 25.79 -8.07 18.41
CA VAL A 18 25.53 -8.42 17.00
C VAL A 18 24.19 -9.15 16.85
N PHE A 19 23.74 -9.89 17.86
CA PHE A 19 22.45 -10.61 17.83
C PHE A 19 21.23 -9.70 18.01
N PHE A 20 21.39 -8.55 18.67
CA PHE A 20 20.31 -7.57 18.89
C PHE A 20 20.31 -6.40 17.90
N CYS A 21 21.28 -6.34 16.98
CA CYS A 21 21.40 -5.26 15.99
C CYS A 21 21.02 -5.77 14.59
N GLY A 22 19.88 -6.46 14.49
CA GLY A 22 19.19 -6.63 13.22
C GLY A 22 18.32 -5.39 13.00
N CYS A 23 18.65 -4.54 12.03
CA CYS A 23 17.70 -3.57 11.51
C CYS A 23 16.60 -4.36 10.79
N GLU A 24 15.50 -4.67 11.50
CA GLU A 24 14.28 -5.10 10.85
C GLU A 24 13.70 -3.87 10.15
N GLN A 25 13.57 -3.97 8.82
CA GLN A 25 13.01 -2.89 8.01
C GLN A 25 11.57 -2.64 8.48
N GLU A 26 11.25 -1.40 8.85
CA GLU A 26 9.94 -1.06 9.37
C GLU A 26 8.91 -1.28 8.26
N LYS A 27 7.98 -2.21 8.50
CA LYS A 27 6.93 -2.57 7.56
C LYS A 27 5.58 -2.40 8.22
N GLU A 28 4.65 -1.84 7.46
CA GLU A 28 3.25 -1.75 7.85
C GLU A 28 2.41 -2.48 6.81
N THR A 29 1.44 -3.27 7.25
CA THR A 29 0.53 -4.02 6.37
C THR A 29 -0.89 -3.86 6.85
N ASP A 30 -1.77 -3.42 5.97
CA ASP A 30 -3.22 -3.37 6.20
C ASP A 30 -3.96 -4.16 5.12
N THR A 31 -5.13 -4.67 5.49
CA THR A 31 -6.02 -5.39 4.58
C THR A 31 -7.43 -4.83 4.75
N PHE A 32 -8.01 -4.35 3.65
CA PHE A 32 -9.33 -3.75 3.66
C PHE A 32 -10.14 -4.19 2.45
N TYR A 33 -11.47 -4.04 2.55
CA TYR A 33 -12.38 -4.36 1.46
C TYR A 33 -12.70 -3.10 0.64
N ALA A 34 -12.44 -3.16 -0.66
CA ALA A 34 -12.76 -2.12 -1.64
C ALA A 34 -12.80 -2.74 -3.04
N MET A 35 -13.46 -2.08 -3.99
CA MET A 35 -13.57 -2.52 -5.39
C MET A 35 -14.19 -3.92 -5.56
N GLY A 36 -14.98 -4.38 -4.58
CA GLY A 36 -15.53 -5.74 -4.58
C GLY A 36 -14.53 -6.86 -4.25
N SER A 37 -13.37 -6.54 -3.68
CA SER A 37 -12.35 -7.51 -3.25
C SER A 37 -11.70 -7.12 -1.92
N TYR A 38 -10.98 -8.06 -1.31
CA TYR A 38 -9.98 -7.73 -0.29
C TYR A 38 -8.69 -7.28 -0.97
N ILE A 39 -8.17 -6.15 -0.51
CA ILE A 39 -6.91 -5.55 -0.96
C ILE A 39 -5.97 -5.55 0.23
N GLN A 40 -4.75 -6.04 0.00
CA GLN A 40 -3.66 -6.00 0.97
C GLN A 40 -2.59 -5.04 0.47
N VAL A 41 -2.21 -4.09 1.33
CA VAL A 41 -1.15 -3.12 1.05
C VAL A 41 -0.05 -3.31 2.08
N THR A 42 1.17 -3.47 1.62
CA THR A 42 2.36 -3.51 2.46
C THR A 42 3.29 -2.37 2.05
N ILE A 43 3.67 -1.53 3.01
CA ILE A 43 4.63 -0.44 2.84
C ILE A 43 5.89 -0.73 3.66
N TYR A 44 7.04 -0.29 3.17
CA TYR A 44 8.36 -0.48 3.79
C TYR A 44 9.07 0.87 3.89
N ASP A 45 9.70 1.19 5.03
CA ASP A 45 10.46 2.44 5.25
C ASP A 45 9.63 3.73 5.06
N VAL A 46 8.44 3.86 5.66
CA VAL A 46 7.61 5.05 5.41
C VAL A 46 6.74 5.55 6.55
N ASP A 47 6.46 6.85 6.44
CA ASP A 47 5.49 7.68 7.14
C ASP A 47 4.15 6.96 7.38
N SER A 48 3.70 6.96 8.64
CA SER A 48 2.46 6.31 9.10
C SER A 48 1.18 6.84 8.43
N THR A 49 1.27 7.93 7.67
CA THR A 49 0.14 8.52 6.94
C THR A 49 -0.05 7.99 5.52
N LEU A 50 0.98 7.34 4.93
CA LEU A 50 0.92 6.88 3.55
C LEU A 50 -0.09 5.75 3.34
N LEU A 51 -0.17 4.81 4.29
CA LEU A 51 -1.11 3.69 4.23
C LEU A 51 -2.57 4.18 4.16
N GLU A 52 -2.92 5.14 5.01
CA GLU A 52 -4.27 5.72 5.04
C GLU A 52 -4.57 6.54 3.77
N THR A 53 -3.56 7.21 3.22
CA THR A 53 -3.67 7.91 1.93
C THR A 53 -3.98 6.93 0.79
N ILE A 54 -3.22 5.83 0.67
CA ILE A 54 -3.45 4.80 -0.36
C ILE A 54 -4.87 4.21 -0.24
N LYS A 55 -5.30 3.92 0.99
CA LYS A 55 -6.64 3.40 1.27
C LYS A 55 -7.74 4.37 0.86
N THR A 56 -7.54 5.65 1.14
CA THR A 56 -8.46 6.73 0.75
C THR A 56 -8.51 6.88 -0.77
N ASP A 57 -7.37 6.89 -1.43
CA ASP A 57 -7.28 7.01 -2.88
C ASP A 57 -7.98 5.85 -3.59
N ILE A 58 -7.77 4.61 -3.13
CA ILE A 58 -8.47 3.44 -3.68
C ILE A 58 -9.99 3.57 -3.55
N LYS A 59 -10.49 4.02 -2.40
CA LYS A 59 -11.93 4.24 -2.20
C LYS A 59 -12.46 5.36 -3.09
N ASN A 60 -11.71 6.45 -3.24
CA ASN A 60 -12.09 7.55 -4.12
C ASN A 60 -12.17 7.09 -5.58
N VAL A 61 -11.25 6.24 -6.03
CA VAL A 61 -11.34 5.63 -7.36
C VAL A 61 -12.58 4.75 -7.46
N GLU A 62 -12.91 3.95 -6.44
CA GLU A 62 -14.12 3.09 -6.44
C GLU A 62 -15.39 3.92 -6.65
N GLU A 63 -15.49 5.05 -5.93
CA GLU A 63 -16.61 5.97 -6.07
C GLU A 63 -16.75 6.56 -7.48
N LYS A 64 -15.63 6.74 -8.20
CA LYS A 64 -15.61 7.28 -9.57
C LYS A 64 -15.89 6.25 -10.65
N ILE A 65 -15.35 5.04 -10.55
CA ILE A 65 -15.37 4.07 -11.67
C ILE A 65 -16.30 2.86 -11.47
N SER A 66 -16.91 2.70 -10.29
CA SER A 66 -17.73 1.52 -10.00
C SER A 66 -19.06 1.51 -10.76
N HIS A 67 -19.35 0.45 -11.51
CA HIS A 67 -20.66 0.25 -12.13
C HIS A 67 -21.82 0.02 -11.13
N ARG A 68 -21.51 -0.11 -9.82
CA ARG A 68 -22.49 -0.35 -8.75
C ARG A 68 -22.79 0.89 -7.91
N VAL A 69 -21.90 1.88 -7.93
CA VAL A 69 -22.08 3.14 -7.21
C VAL A 69 -22.87 4.08 -8.11
N GLU A 70 -24.08 4.47 -7.69
CA GLU A 70 -25.03 5.21 -8.53
C GLU A 70 -24.51 6.57 -9.04
N ASN A 71 -23.59 7.19 -8.30
CA ASN A 71 -23.02 8.50 -8.64
C ASN A 71 -21.67 8.41 -9.36
N SER A 72 -21.21 7.20 -9.70
CA SER A 72 -19.95 7.03 -10.42
C SER A 72 -20.09 7.48 -11.89
N TYR A 73 -18.95 7.78 -12.50
CA TYR A 73 -18.89 8.11 -13.92
C TYR A 73 -19.34 6.93 -14.79
N ILE A 74 -18.95 5.71 -14.43
CA ILE A 74 -19.29 4.50 -15.20
C ILE A 74 -20.77 4.14 -15.05
N TYR A 75 -21.35 4.28 -13.86
CA TYR A 75 -22.78 4.10 -13.67
C TYR A 75 -23.56 5.12 -14.51
N SER A 76 -23.17 6.40 -14.44
CA SER A 76 -23.80 7.48 -15.21
C SER A 76 -23.70 7.24 -16.71
N LEU A 77 -22.51 6.86 -17.22
CA LEU A 77 -22.31 6.48 -18.61
C LEU A 77 -23.23 5.32 -19.02
N ASN A 78 -23.33 4.28 -18.19
CA ASN A 78 -24.14 3.10 -18.49
C ASN A 78 -25.64 3.42 -18.53
N LYS A 79 -26.11 4.26 -17.59
CA LYS A 79 -27.52 4.63 -17.45
C LYS A 79 -27.95 5.66 -18.50
N GLU A 80 -27.23 6.77 -18.56
CA GLU A 80 -27.60 7.95 -19.38
C GLU A 80 -26.98 7.92 -20.78
N LYS A 81 -26.10 6.94 -21.06
CA LYS A 81 -25.33 6.82 -22.33
C LYS A 81 -24.36 7.97 -22.58
N THR A 82 -24.19 8.87 -21.62
CA THR A 82 -23.25 9.98 -21.66
C THR A 82 -22.73 10.24 -20.23
N ALA A 83 -21.47 10.66 -20.10
CA ALA A 83 -20.92 11.16 -18.85
C ALA A 83 -19.77 12.14 -19.14
N THR A 84 -19.51 13.06 -18.21
CA THR A 84 -18.30 13.89 -18.23
C THR A 84 -17.28 13.27 -17.29
N PHE A 85 -16.10 12.95 -17.82
CA PHE A 85 -15.02 12.33 -17.08
C PHE A 85 -13.98 13.36 -16.68
N ASP A 86 -13.31 13.14 -15.55
CA ASP A 86 -12.02 13.79 -15.30
C ASP A 86 -10.95 13.24 -16.26
N THR A 87 -9.82 13.95 -16.35
CA THR A 87 -8.74 13.59 -17.29
C THR A 87 -8.19 12.19 -17.03
N GLU A 88 -8.08 11.79 -15.76
CA GLU A 88 -7.58 10.49 -15.36
C GLU A 88 -8.50 9.36 -15.86
N THR A 89 -9.79 9.45 -15.56
CA THR A 89 -10.79 8.46 -15.98
C THR A 89 -10.91 8.41 -17.51
N TYR A 90 -10.84 9.57 -18.17
CA TYR A 90 -10.83 9.65 -19.64
C TYR A 90 -9.65 8.87 -20.23
N ASN A 91 -8.43 9.08 -19.70
CA ASN A 91 -7.23 8.40 -20.17
C ASN A 91 -7.33 6.88 -19.95
N MET A 92 -7.83 6.44 -18.79
CA MET A 92 -8.04 5.00 -18.54
C MET A 92 -9.00 4.36 -19.56
N LEU A 93 -10.11 5.04 -19.88
CA LEU A 93 -11.07 4.55 -20.88
C LEU A 93 -10.49 4.57 -22.28
N TYR A 94 -9.71 5.60 -22.63
CA TYR A 94 -9.01 5.70 -23.90
C TYR A 94 -8.04 4.52 -24.08
N GLU A 95 -7.20 4.25 -23.08
CA GLU A 95 -6.27 3.12 -23.09
C GLU A 95 -7.00 1.77 -23.18
N ALA A 96 -8.11 1.61 -22.46
CA ALA A 96 -8.91 0.38 -22.52
C ALA A 96 -9.48 0.12 -23.93
N VAL A 97 -9.91 1.17 -24.65
CA VAL A 97 -10.38 1.07 -26.03
C VAL A 97 -9.23 0.73 -26.98
N GLU A 98 -8.08 1.39 -26.85
CA GLU A 98 -6.90 1.13 -27.70
C GLU A 98 -6.36 -0.30 -27.54
N PHE A 99 -6.57 -0.91 -26.38
CA PHE A 99 -6.15 -2.30 -26.12
C PHE A 99 -7.08 -3.35 -26.76
N CYS A 100 -8.34 -3.03 -27.03
CA CYS A 100 -9.36 -3.98 -27.52
C CYS A 100 -9.34 -4.13 -29.05
#